data_AF-A0A709WQY3-F1
#
_entry.id   AF-A0A709WQY3-F1
#
_cell.length_a   1.000
_cell.length_b   1.000
_cell.length_c   1.000
_cell.angle_alpha   90.00
_cell.angle_beta   90.00
_cell.angle_gamma   90.00
#
_symmetry.space_group_name_H-M   'P 1'
#
loop_
_entity.id
_entity.type
_entity.pdbx_description
1 polymer ?
#
loop_
_entity_poly.entity_id
_entity_poly.type
_entity_poly.pdbx_seq_one_letter_code
_entity_poly.pdbx_strand_id
1 'polypeptide(L)'
;ARGQKFRDDLAAQRQLTDKVLATFKRLLTDTNKDLLQGNIAAPLKTFNESIQFLDSTRTAISELTIDSPKASQFYTQTISDVLKFVGGMGHLSTSGSMVNELAAYYSLLNLKEQAGVERALLSNIFSMDRFDDGQFSMFSDVVGQQDAWLTAARSFSTPVQAAELDKSLQSAEATRALELRETAFNKAAEGGFGVNPTDWFNLQTQRIETLQKVENRAVDALQEHAALLAHNARVDWQSFLVISLVALLIAIAFAVMVARSIQQQLNGTLKTIAEMDGDLTRRLDVP
;
A
#
# COMPACT_ATOMS: atom_id res chain seq x y z
N ALA A 1 26.40 28.51 -0.85
CA ALA A 1 26.13 28.25 -2.28
C ALA A 1 24.79 28.88 -2.66
N ARG A 2 24.74 29.83 -3.59
CA ARG A 2 23.51 30.51 -4.06
C ARG A 2 22.82 29.69 -5.17
N GLY A 3 22.35 28.48 -4.88
CA GLY A 3 21.54 27.67 -5.83
C GLY A 3 22.26 27.13 -7.08
N GLN A 4 23.60 27.11 -7.11
CA GLN A 4 24.37 26.66 -8.28
C GLN A 4 24.60 25.14 -8.34
N LYS A 5 24.55 24.44 -7.20
CA LYS A 5 24.69 22.97 -7.12
C LYS A 5 23.31 22.32 -7.27
N PHE A 6 23.25 21.11 -7.84
CA PHE A 6 22.04 20.29 -8.01
C PHE A 6 20.95 20.84 -8.96
N ARG A 7 21.24 21.83 -9.82
CA ARG A 7 20.22 22.37 -10.75
C ARG A 7 19.74 21.31 -11.74
N ASP A 8 20.67 20.57 -12.34
CA ASP A 8 20.35 19.51 -13.31
C ASP A 8 19.66 18.33 -12.62
N ASP A 9 20.11 17.95 -11.42
CA ASP A 9 19.47 16.92 -10.60
C ASP A 9 18.03 17.28 -10.25
N LEU A 10 17.77 18.54 -9.87
CA LEU A 10 16.41 19.03 -9.61
C LEU A 10 15.54 18.99 -10.87
N ALA A 11 16.08 19.39 -12.03
CA ALA A 11 15.33 19.35 -13.29
C ALA A 11 14.94 17.90 -13.65
N ALA A 12 15.88 16.96 -13.55
CA ALA A 12 15.64 15.55 -13.77
C ALA A 12 14.60 14.98 -12.78
N GLN A 13 14.74 15.29 -11.49
CA GLN A 13 13.82 14.80 -10.45
C GLN A 13 12.39 15.33 -10.63
N ARG A 14 12.23 16.58 -11.08
CA ARG A 14 10.91 17.17 -11.38
C ARG A 14 10.21 16.40 -12.50
N GLN A 15 10.92 16.10 -13.60
CA GLN A 15 10.36 15.31 -14.70
C GLN A 15 9.92 13.90 -14.26
N LEU A 16 10.73 13.23 -13.44
CA LEU A 16 10.37 11.92 -12.87
C LEU A 16 9.10 12.02 -12.02
N THR A 17 9.02 13.03 -11.16
CA THR A 17 7.85 13.27 -10.30
C THR A 17 6.61 13.54 -11.14
N ASP A 18 6.70 14.35 -12.19
CA ASP A 18 5.56 14.71 -13.04
C ASP A 18 5.01 13.51 -13.79
N LYS A 19 5.90 12.64 -14.30
CA LYS A 19 5.52 11.38 -14.94
C LYS A 19 4.76 10.46 -13.99
N VAL A 20 5.22 10.33 -12.75
CA VAL A 20 4.57 9.48 -11.73
C VAL A 20 3.25 10.09 -11.28
N LEU A 21 3.17 11.42 -11.08
CA LEU A 21 1.93 12.11 -10.74
C LEU A 21 0.87 11.99 -11.83
N ALA A 22 1.25 12.10 -13.10
CA ALA A 22 0.33 11.88 -14.23
C ALA A 22 -0.21 10.44 -14.24
N THR A 23 0.65 9.45 -13.96
CA THR A 23 0.25 8.04 -13.84
C THR A 23 -0.70 7.83 -12.66
N PHE A 24 -0.38 8.39 -11.50
CA PHE A 24 -1.21 8.32 -10.31
C PHE A 24 -2.60 8.92 -10.54
N LYS A 25 -2.69 10.13 -11.11
CA LYS A 25 -3.97 10.79 -11.43
C LYS A 25 -4.84 9.96 -12.38
N ARG A 26 -4.22 9.34 -13.39
CA ARG A 26 -4.92 8.43 -14.33
C ARG A 26 -5.46 7.20 -13.60
N LEU A 27 -4.64 6.53 -12.78
CA LEU A 27 -5.07 5.37 -12.00
C LEU A 27 -6.25 5.70 -11.07
N LEU A 28 -6.24 6.86 -10.41
CA LEU A 28 -7.36 7.30 -9.58
C LEU A 28 -8.64 7.55 -10.39
N THR A 29 -8.50 8.06 -11.62
CA THR A 29 -9.64 8.31 -12.51
C THR A 29 -10.26 6.99 -12.99
N ASP A 30 -9.43 5.99 -13.26
CA ASP A 30 -9.84 4.66 -13.72
C ASP A 30 -10.36 3.77 -12.58
N THR A 31 -10.06 4.12 -11.32
CA THR A 31 -10.51 3.37 -10.14
C THR A 31 -11.98 3.65 -9.84
N ASN A 32 -12.74 2.60 -9.45
CA ASN A 32 -14.11 2.77 -9.00
C ASN A 32 -14.16 3.74 -7.80
N LYS A 33 -14.92 4.83 -7.94
CA LYS A 33 -15.05 5.88 -6.91
C LYS A 33 -15.56 5.35 -5.58
N ASP A 34 -16.35 4.28 -5.58
CA ASP A 34 -16.85 3.66 -4.34
C ASP A 34 -15.71 3.07 -3.50
N LEU A 35 -14.63 2.62 -4.15
CA LEU A 35 -13.42 2.15 -3.47
C LEU A 35 -12.57 3.28 -2.91
N LEU A 36 -12.79 4.53 -3.34
CA LEU A 36 -12.04 5.72 -2.91
C LEU A 36 -12.77 6.51 -1.81
N GLN A 37 -13.77 5.91 -1.17
CA GLN A 37 -14.53 6.52 -0.08
C GLN A 37 -13.97 6.15 1.31
N GLY A 38 -14.58 6.66 2.38
CA GLY A 38 -14.22 6.32 3.75
C GLY A 38 -12.88 6.91 4.20
N ASN A 39 -12.09 6.11 4.93
CA ASN A 39 -10.87 6.56 5.61
C ASN A 39 -9.76 7.06 4.67
N ILE A 40 -9.82 6.73 3.38
CA ILE A 40 -8.83 7.16 2.38
C ILE A 40 -9.23 8.43 1.63
N ALA A 41 -10.51 8.85 1.69
CA ALA A 41 -11.02 9.96 0.89
C ALA A 41 -10.42 11.31 1.32
N ALA A 42 -10.37 11.57 2.63
CA ALA A 42 -9.84 12.83 3.15
C ALA A 42 -8.33 12.98 2.90
N PRO A 43 -7.46 12.00 3.23
CA PRO A 43 -6.03 12.07 2.88
C PRO A 43 -5.78 12.26 1.38
N LEU A 44 -6.53 11.54 0.53
CA LEU A 44 -6.41 11.66 -0.92
C LEU A 44 -6.80 13.05 -1.42
N LYS A 45 -7.86 13.63 -0.87
CA LYS A 45 -8.29 15.00 -1.15
C LYS A 45 -7.19 15.99 -0.75
N THR A 46 -6.69 15.92 0.47
CA THR A 46 -5.61 16.81 0.96
C THR A 46 -4.37 16.70 0.08
N PHE A 47 -3.93 15.48 -0.28
CA PHE A 47 -2.81 15.31 -1.19
C PHE A 47 -3.05 15.98 -2.55
N ASN A 48 -4.24 15.78 -3.13
CA ASN A 48 -4.61 16.39 -4.40
C ASN A 48 -4.64 17.93 -4.34
N GLU A 49 -5.00 18.51 -3.19
CA GLU A 49 -4.92 19.97 -2.95
C GLU A 49 -3.45 20.42 -2.81
N SER A 50 -2.63 19.71 -2.02
CA SER A 50 -1.21 20.01 -1.81
C SER A 50 -0.42 20.04 -3.13
N ILE A 51 -0.64 19.07 -4.02
CA ILE A 51 0.06 19.02 -5.31
C ILE A 51 -0.33 20.13 -6.29
N GLN A 52 -1.41 20.89 -6.05
CA GLN A 52 -1.74 22.06 -6.88
C GLN A 52 -0.72 23.19 -6.71
N PHE A 53 -0.05 23.25 -5.56
CA PHE A 53 0.98 24.25 -5.27
C PHE A 53 2.38 23.84 -5.73
N LEU A 54 2.56 22.60 -6.20
CA LEU A 54 3.86 22.01 -6.53
C LEU A 54 4.67 22.86 -7.52
N ASP A 55 4.04 23.33 -8.60
CA ASP A 55 4.73 24.13 -9.61
C ASP A 55 5.11 25.52 -9.09
N SER A 56 4.23 26.16 -8.32
CA SER A 56 4.54 27.46 -7.69
C SER A 56 5.71 27.36 -6.70
N THR A 57 5.75 26.30 -5.89
CA THR A 57 6.85 26.05 -4.97
C THR A 57 8.15 25.76 -5.73
N ARG A 58 8.10 24.98 -6.81
CA ARG A 58 9.27 24.70 -7.67
C ARG A 58 9.82 25.96 -8.31
N THR A 59 8.96 26.87 -8.78
CA THR A 59 9.36 28.18 -9.31
C THR A 59 10.03 29.01 -8.22
N ALA A 60 9.43 29.11 -7.03
CA ALA A 60 10.02 29.84 -5.91
C ALA A 60 11.40 29.28 -5.50
N ILE A 61 11.59 27.95 -5.53
CA ILE A 61 12.90 27.31 -5.30
C ILE A 61 13.89 27.69 -6.41
N SER A 62 13.47 27.66 -7.68
CA SER A 62 14.33 28.00 -8.82
C SER A 62 14.74 29.48 -8.83
N GLU A 63 13.87 30.37 -8.36
CA GLU A 63 14.11 31.80 -8.20
C GLU A 63 14.79 32.16 -6.87
N LEU A 64 14.99 31.18 -5.98
CA LEU A 64 15.56 31.36 -4.63
C LEU A 64 14.75 32.35 -3.77
N THR A 65 13.43 32.41 -3.95
CA THR A 65 12.51 33.30 -3.23
C THR A 65 11.81 32.64 -2.04
N ILE A 66 11.97 31.32 -1.88
CA ILE A 66 11.53 30.55 -0.71
C ILE A 66 12.74 30.11 0.13
N ASP A 67 12.60 30.17 1.45
CA ASP A 67 13.64 29.66 2.35
C ASP A 67 13.67 28.11 2.37
N SER A 68 14.85 27.57 2.68
CA SER A 68 15.08 26.12 2.69
C SER A 68 14.16 25.36 3.66
N PRO A 69 13.90 25.85 4.89
CA PRO A 69 12.96 25.19 5.80
C PRO A 69 11.53 25.11 5.27
N LYS A 70 10.97 26.19 4.71
CA LYS A 70 9.61 26.18 4.13
C LYS A 70 9.53 25.28 2.91
N ALA A 71 10.55 25.28 2.05
CA ALA A 71 10.60 24.39 0.91
C ALA A 71 10.60 22.92 1.35
N SER A 72 11.42 22.56 2.35
CA SER A 72 11.46 21.21 2.91
C SER A 72 10.11 20.83 3.55
N GLN A 73 9.51 21.73 4.33
CA GLN A 73 8.23 21.52 4.98
C GLN A 73 7.11 21.25 3.97
N PHE A 74 7.08 21.99 2.85
CA PHE A 74 6.10 21.76 1.78
C PHE A 74 6.18 20.33 1.23
N TYR A 75 7.38 19.84 0.90
CA TYR A 75 7.55 18.48 0.39
C TYR A 75 7.21 17.43 1.44
N THR A 76 7.71 17.56 2.67
CA THR A 76 7.42 16.61 3.76
C THR A 76 5.92 16.55 4.07
N GLN A 77 5.21 17.69 4.07
CA GLN A 77 3.75 17.69 4.27
C GLN A 77 3.02 17.01 3.12
N THR A 78 3.39 17.33 1.88
CA THR A 78 2.79 16.71 0.68
C THR A 78 3.02 15.20 0.66
N ILE A 79 4.21 14.73 1.04
CA ILE A 79 4.53 13.31 1.16
C ILE A 79 3.71 12.69 2.30
N SER A 80 3.63 13.34 3.46
CA SER A 80 2.81 12.86 4.58
C SER A 80 1.34 12.65 4.18
N ASP A 81 0.77 13.54 3.35
CA ASP A 81 -0.62 13.42 2.91
C ASP A 81 -0.86 12.18 2.04
N VAL A 82 0.05 11.85 1.10
CA VAL A 82 -0.06 10.61 0.31
C VAL A 82 0.26 9.37 1.13
N LEU A 83 1.17 9.44 2.10
CA LEU A 83 1.42 8.33 3.01
C LEU A 83 0.17 8.02 3.85
N LYS A 84 -0.54 9.03 4.36
CA LYS A 84 -1.82 8.82 5.08
C LYS A 84 -2.87 8.13 4.21
N PHE A 85 -2.90 8.43 2.91
CA PHE A 85 -3.75 7.70 1.96
C PHE A 85 -3.38 6.21 1.92
N VAL A 86 -2.09 5.87 1.84
CA VAL A 86 -1.62 4.47 1.91
C VAL A 86 -1.97 3.82 3.25
N GLY A 87 -1.76 4.52 4.38
CA GLY A 87 -2.10 4.01 5.71
C GLY A 87 -3.59 3.69 5.88
N GLY A 88 -4.47 4.41 5.18
CA GLY A 88 -5.90 4.12 5.16
C GLY A 88 -6.30 2.90 4.34
N MET A 89 -5.45 2.41 3.40
CA MET A 89 -5.78 1.28 2.53
C MET A 89 -5.98 -0.02 3.29
N GLY A 90 -5.38 -0.18 4.48
CA GLY A 90 -5.60 -1.35 5.33
C GLY A 90 -7.08 -1.59 5.65
N HIS A 91 -7.88 -0.52 5.74
CA HIS A 91 -9.31 -0.62 6.00
C HIS A 91 -10.15 -1.12 4.82
N LEU A 92 -9.57 -1.20 3.62
CA LEU A 92 -10.24 -1.74 2.43
C LEU A 92 -10.17 -3.28 2.37
N SER A 93 -9.28 -3.88 3.18
CA SER A 93 -9.08 -5.32 3.21
C SER A 93 -9.89 -5.99 4.31
N THR A 94 -10.54 -7.11 4.00
CA THR A 94 -11.07 -8.05 5.01
C THR A 94 -10.06 -9.16 5.34
N SER A 95 -8.96 -9.26 4.60
CA SER A 95 -7.89 -10.24 4.83
C SER A 95 -6.89 -9.71 5.85
N GLY A 96 -6.80 -10.36 7.01
CA GLY A 96 -5.87 -9.97 8.08
C GLY A 96 -4.40 -10.02 7.67
N SER A 97 -4.00 -10.97 6.81
CA SER A 97 -2.64 -11.03 6.27
C SER A 97 -2.33 -9.83 5.38
N MET A 98 -3.27 -9.44 4.51
CA MET A 98 -3.10 -8.26 3.64
C MET A 98 -3.09 -6.95 4.44
N VAL A 99 -3.84 -6.87 5.56
CA VAL A 99 -3.76 -5.74 6.50
C VAL A 99 -2.36 -5.62 7.10
N ASN A 100 -1.75 -6.73 7.52
CA ASN A 100 -0.39 -6.72 8.05
C ASN A 100 0.64 -6.35 6.96
N GLU A 101 0.52 -6.87 5.75
CA GLU A 101 1.41 -6.52 4.63
C GLU A 101 1.33 -5.02 4.28
N LEU A 102 0.11 -4.46 4.24
CA LEU A 102 -0.10 -3.02 4.05
C LEU A 102 0.49 -2.20 5.22
N ALA A 103 0.36 -2.66 6.46
CA ALA A 103 0.94 -1.99 7.62
C ALA A 103 2.48 -2.03 7.60
N ALA A 104 3.07 -3.15 7.18
CA ALA A 104 4.51 -3.27 6.97
C ALA A 104 4.99 -2.31 5.85
N TYR A 105 4.29 -2.30 4.71
CA TYR A 105 4.58 -1.39 3.60
C TYR A 105 4.48 0.09 4.01
N TYR A 106 3.40 0.46 4.69
CA TYR A 106 3.23 1.82 5.23
C TYR A 106 4.34 2.19 6.22
N SER A 107 4.78 1.26 7.07
CA SER A 107 5.87 1.48 8.01
C SER A 107 7.22 1.68 7.30
N LEU A 108 7.50 0.90 6.25
CA LEU A 108 8.70 1.07 5.41
C LEU A 108 8.71 2.43 4.70
N LEU A 109 7.57 2.85 4.16
CA LEU A 109 7.43 4.17 3.54
C LEU A 109 7.74 5.31 4.51
N ASN A 110 7.20 5.24 5.73
CA ASN A 110 7.45 6.26 6.75
C ASN A 110 8.90 6.22 7.25
N LEU A 111 9.49 5.04 7.43
CA LEU A 111 10.92 4.91 7.73
C LEU A 111 11.79 5.60 6.66
N LYS A 112 11.47 5.38 5.38
CA LYS A 112 12.17 6.00 4.25
C LYS A 112 12.00 7.52 4.23
N GLU A 113 10.79 8.03 4.49
CA GLU A 113 10.54 9.47 4.58
C GLU A 113 11.35 10.11 5.70
N GLN A 114 11.36 9.51 6.90
CA GLN A 114 12.13 10.05 8.02
C GLN A 114 13.64 10.01 7.76
N ALA A 115 14.16 9.01 7.03
CA ALA A 115 15.55 9.02 6.56
C ALA A 115 15.82 10.15 5.55
N GLY A 116 14.82 10.51 4.73
CA GLY A 116 14.85 11.67 3.83
C GLY A 116 14.89 13.01 4.59
N VAL A 117 14.06 13.15 5.62
CA VAL A 117 14.05 14.33 6.52
C VAL A 117 15.39 14.46 7.25
N GLU A 118 15.92 13.35 7.78
CA GLU A 118 17.23 13.31 8.42
C GLU A 118 18.34 13.75 7.45
N ARG A 119 18.32 13.25 6.21
CA ARG A 119 19.29 13.63 5.17
C ARG A 119 19.32 15.16 5.01
N ALA A 120 18.16 15.78 4.85
CA ALA A 120 18.04 17.23 4.68
C ALA A 120 18.51 18.01 5.92
N LEU A 121 18.10 17.56 7.12
CA LEU A 121 18.44 18.20 8.39
C LEU A 121 19.96 18.16 8.64
N LEU A 122 20.57 16.98 8.56
CA LEU A 122 22.01 16.82 8.80
C LEU A 122 22.87 17.40 7.68
N SER A 123 22.38 17.48 6.42
CA SER A 123 23.08 18.24 5.38
C SER A 123 23.21 19.72 5.73
N ASN A 124 22.21 20.31 6.40
CA ASN A 124 22.28 21.68 6.89
C ASN A 124 23.25 21.80 8.09
N ILE A 125 23.09 20.94 9.10
CA ILE A 125 23.90 20.93 10.32
C ILE A 125 25.39 20.71 10.02
N PHE A 126 25.74 19.73 9.18
CA PHE A 126 27.14 19.52 8.76
C PHE A 126 27.68 20.67 7.92
N SER A 127 26.83 21.39 7.16
CA SER A 127 27.28 22.57 6.43
C SER A 127 27.53 23.78 7.32
N MET A 128 26.82 23.88 8.45
CA MET A 128 27.03 24.93 9.46
C MET A 128 28.07 24.54 10.52
N ASP A 129 28.44 23.26 10.54
CA ASP A 129 29.36 22.60 11.47
C ASP A 129 29.00 22.78 12.95
N ARG A 130 27.71 22.97 13.24
CA ARG A 130 27.09 23.07 14.57
C ARG A 130 25.58 22.84 14.48
N PHE A 131 24.95 22.55 15.61
CA PHE A 131 23.50 22.64 15.75
C PHE A 131 23.07 24.08 16.02
N ASP A 132 21.98 24.51 15.40
CA ASP A 132 21.25 25.74 15.73
C ASP A 132 20.13 25.44 16.75
N ASP A 133 19.50 26.49 17.28
CA ASP A 133 18.45 26.38 18.29
C ASP A 133 17.32 25.43 17.83
N GLY A 134 17.03 24.44 18.67
CA GLY A 134 15.99 23.44 18.42
C GLY A 134 16.34 22.33 17.43
N GLN A 135 17.41 22.46 16.62
CA GLN A 135 17.77 21.44 15.62
C GLN A 135 18.15 20.09 16.25
N PHE A 136 18.76 20.10 17.44
CA PHE A 136 19.08 18.86 18.16
C PHE A 136 17.82 18.09 18.59
N SER A 137 16.78 18.81 19.03
CA SER A 137 15.48 18.21 19.36
C SER A 137 14.84 17.61 18.11
N MET A 138 14.78 18.38 17.01
CA MET A 138 14.23 17.89 15.75
C MET A 138 14.99 16.65 15.23
N PHE A 139 16.32 16.65 15.35
CA PHE A 139 17.15 15.51 14.96
C PHE A 139 16.85 14.28 15.81
N SER A 140 16.77 14.44 17.13
CA SER A 140 16.39 13.36 18.05
C SER A 140 14.99 12.80 17.74
N ASP A 141 14.03 13.67 17.44
CA ASP A 141 12.66 13.29 17.09
C ASP A 141 12.62 12.50 15.77
N VAL A 142 13.39 12.91 14.76
CA VAL A 142 13.46 12.22 13.47
C VAL A 142 14.11 10.84 13.61
N VAL A 143 15.18 10.72 14.41
CA VAL A 143 15.82 9.42 14.67
C VAL A 143 14.90 8.49 15.47
N GLY A 144 14.25 8.99 16.52
CA GLY A 144 13.28 8.21 17.29
C GLY A 144 12.09 7.73 16.45
N GLN A 145 11.60 8.57 15.52
CA GLN A 145 10.57 8.15 14.56
C GLN A 145 11.08 7.05 13.61
N GLN A 146 12.32 7.13 13.12
CA GLN A 146 12.89 6.05 12.31
C GLN A 146 12.91 4.73 13.07
N ASP A 147 13.34 4.74 14.34
CA ASP A 147 13.41 3.52 15.15
C ASP A 147 12.01 2.92 15.39
N ALA A 148 11.01 3.78 15.65
CA ALA A 148 9.62 3.37 15.78
C ALA A 148 9.07 2.73 14.48
N TRP A 149 9.30 3.37 13.33
CA TRP A 149 8.84 2.85 12.04
C TRP A 149 9.57 1.58 11.62
N LEU A 150 10.86 1.46 11.92
CA LEU A 150 11.63 0.23 11.71
C LEU A 150 11.09 -0.91 12.57
N THR A 151 10.77 -0.63 13.84
CA THR A 151 10.17 -1.60 14.75
C THR A 151 8.81 -2.06 14.22
N ALA A 152 7.94 -1.12 13.83
CA ALA A 152 6.64 -1.45 13.24
C ALA A 152 6.77 -2.26 11.94
N ALA A 153 7.68 -1.87 11.05
CA ALA A 153 7.95 -2.61 9.80
C ALA A 153 8.34 -4.06 10.08
N ARG A 154 9.22 -4.30 11.06
CA ARG A 154 9.58 -5.66 11.49
C ARG A 154 8.41 -6.43 12.08
N SER A 155 7.61 -5.80 12.95
CA SER A 155 6.48 -6.45 13.63
C SER A 155 5.36 -6.88 12.69
N PHE A 156 5.12 -6.12 11.61
CA PHE A 156 4.08 -6.46 10.63
C PHE A 156 4.58 -7.31 9.47
N SER A 157 5.90 -7.38 9.26
CA SER A 157 6.51 -8.21 8.22
C SER A 157 6.51 -9.70 8.61
N THR A 158 6.54 -10.57 7.60
CA THR A 158 6.88 -11.99 7.85
C THR A 158 8.32 -12.12 8.37
N PRO A 159 8.69 -13.21 9.06
CA PRO A 159 10.07 -13.42 9.53
C PRO A 159 11.12 -13.33 8.42
N VAL A 160 10.80 -13.82 7.22
CA VAL A 160 11.69 -13.75 6.05
C VAL A 160 11.88 -12.30 5.58
N GLN A 161 10.80 -11.54 5.46
CA GLN A 161 10.86 -10.12 5.08
C GLN A 161 11.60 -9.27 6.12
N ALA A 162 11.38 -9.52 7.42
CA ALA A 162 12.09 -8.83 8.49
C ALA A 162 13.61 -9.12 8.45
N ALA A 163 14.01 -10.37 8.23
CA ALA A 163 15.42 -10.74 8.08
C ALA A 163 16.06 -10.09 6.84
N GLU A 164 15.34 -10.01 5.71
CA GLU A 164 15.84 -9.33 4.50
C GLU A 164 15.94 -7.81 4.68
N LEU A 165 15.02 -7.19 5.43
CA LEU A 165 15.13 -5.79 5.83
C LEU A 165 16.39 -5.56 6.68
N ASP A 166 16.60 -6.38 7.71
CA ASP A 166 17.77 -6.27 8.59
C ASP A 166 19.08 -6.44 7.84
N LYS A 167 19.15 -7.44 6.95
CA LYS A 167 20.30 -7.67 6.08
C LYS A 167 20.55 -6.49 5.14
N SER A 168 19.50 -5.89 4.59
CA SER A 168 19.62 -4.72 3.70
C SER A 168 20.17 -3.50 4.47
N LEU A 169 19.76 -3.31 5.72
CA LEU A 169 20.24 -2.22 6.57
C LEU A 169 21.69 -2.39 7.05
N GLN A 170 22.28 -3.57 6.87
CA GLN A 170 23.69 -3.86 7.16
C GLN A 170 24.63 -3.57 5.96
N SER A 171 24.15 -2.90 4.90
CA SER A 171 25.04 -2.47 3.80
C SER A 171 26.15 -1.55 4.32
N ALA A 172 27.30 -1.54 3.63
CA ALA A 172 28.44 -0.71 4.04
C ALA A 172 28.07 0.78 4.09
N GLU A 173 27.26 1.24 3.14
CA GLU A 173 26.85 2.62 3.00
C GLU A 173 25.78 3.01 4.03
N ALA A 174 24.84 2.10 4.33
CA ALA A 174 23.89 2.28 5.41
C ALA A 174 24.60 2.35 6.77
N THR A 175 25.55 1.45 7.02
CA THR A 175 26.38 1.45 8.23
C THR A 175 27.16 2.75 8.36
N ARG A 176 27.83 3.19 7.28
CA ARG A 176 28.61 4.43 7.29
C ARG A 176 27.74 5.67 7.49
N ALA A 177 26.53 5.72 6.91
CA ALA A 177 25.58 6.79 7.19
C ALA A 177 25.20 6.84 8.68
N LEU A 178 24.93 5.69 9.30
CA LEU A 178 24.61 5.62 10.73
C LEU A 178 25.80 6.06 11.61
N GLU A 179 27.04 5.74 11.24
CA GLU A 179 28.23 6.25 11.95
C GLU A 179 28.34 7.79 11.91
N LEU A 180 27.98 8.41 10.79
CA LEU A 180 27.95 9.88 10.68
C LEU A 180 26.81 10.49 11.49
N ARG A 181 25.64 9.83 11.56
CA ARG A 181 24.56 10.20 12.48
C ARG A 181 25.05 10.19 13.94
N GLU A 182 25.72 9.12 14.36
CA GLU A 182 26.27 9.04 15.72
C GLU A 182 27.32 10.13 15.98
N THR A 183 28.12 10.50 14.98
CA THR A 183 29.04 11.63 15.08
C THR A 183 28.30 12.94 15.37
N ALA A 184 27.13 13.15 14.77
CA ALA A 184 26.30 14.32 15.03
C ALA A 184 25.78 14.33 16.49
N PHE A 185 25.31 13.20 17.01
CA PHE A 185 24.90 13.10 18.42
C PHE A 185 26.06 13.34 19.38
N ASN A 186 27.21 12.69 19.15
CA ASN A 186 28.36 12.73 20.04
C ASN A 186 29.01 14.11 20.14
N LYS A 187 28.88 14.94 19.11
CA LYS A 187 29.44 16.30 19.04
C LYS A 187 28.36 17.38 19.05
N ALA A 188 27.18 17.07 19.57
CA ALA A 188 26.04 17.98 19.48
C ALA A 188 26.28 19.34 20.18
N ALA A 189 27.05 19.35 21.27
CA ALA A 189 27.38 20.56 22.02
C ALA A 189 28.54 21.35 21.42
N GLU A 190 29.54 20.68 20.85
CA GLU A 190 30.76 21.31 20.35
C GLU A 190 30.68 21.72 18.86
N GLY A 191 29.90 21.00 18.06
CA GLY A 191 30.01 21.06 16.61
C GLY A 191 31.33 20.45 16.13
N GLY A 192 31.91 20.99 15.05
CA GLY A 192 33.21 20.53 14.57
C GLY A 192 33.18 19.05 14.16
N PHE A 193 32.15 18.66 13.40
CA PHE A 193 31.85 17.25 13.10
C PHE A 193 32.97 16.61 12.30
N GLY A 194 33.63 17.40 11.44
CA GLY A 194 34.65 16.88 10.51
C GLY A 194 34.04 16.05 9.38
N VAL A 195 32.77 16.32 9.05
CA VAL A 195 31.98 15.58 8.06
C VAL A 195 31.73 16.47 6.86
N ASN A 196 32.05 15.99 5.66
CA ASN A 196 31.69 16.68 4.43
C ASN A 196 30.17 16.54 4.18
N PRO A 197 29.41 17.64 4.03
CA PRO A 197 27.96 17.57 3.81
C PRO A 197 27.56 16.81 2.54
N THR A 198 28.43 16.78 1.52
CA THR A 198 28.20 16.07 0.26
C THR A 198 28.35 14.56 0.46
N ASP A 199 29.35 14.13 1.24
CA ASP A 199 29.57 12.71 1.55
C ASP A 199 28.40 12.17 2.38
N TRP A 200 27.96 12.91 3.39
CA TRP A 200 26.73 12.61 4.13
C TRP A 200 25.53 12.45 3.21
N PHE A 201 25.29 13.45 2.35
CA PHE A 201 24.15 13.44 1.42
C PHE A 201 24.17 12.19 0.53
N ASN A 202 25.33 11.84 -0.03
CA ASN A 202 25.50 10.69 -0.91
C ASN A 202 25.28 9.36 -0.17
N LEU A 203 25.88 9.18 1.02
CA LEU A 203 25.72 7.97 1.83
C LEU A 203 24.27 7.77 2.25
N GLN A 204 23.61 8.84 2.71
CA GLN A 204 22.22 8.75 3.13
C GLN A 204 21.27 8.56 1.93
N THR A 205 21.62 9.07 0.75
CA THR A 205 20.90 8.74 -0.50
C THR A 205 20.95 7.25 -0.80
N GLN A 206 22.12 6.62 -0.69
CA GLN A 206 22.28 5.18 -0.92
C GLN A 206 21.51 4.33 0.11
N ARG A 207 21.47 4.76 1.37
CA ARG A 207 20.63 4.11 2.40
C ARG A 207 19.13 4.22 2.06
N ILE A 208 18.67 5.38 1.58
CA ILE A 208 17.28 5.56 1.11
C ILE A 208 16.99 4.67 -0.11
N GLU A 209 17.91 4.54 -1.06
CA GLU A 209 17.77 3.63 -2.21
C GLU A 209 17.71 2.15 -1.78
N THR A 210 18.48 1.77 -0.75
CA THR A 210 18.38 0.43 -0.15
C THR A 210 17.01 0.19 0.48
N LEU A 211 16.47 1.17 1.23
CA LEU A 211 15.11 1.09 1.75
C LEU A 211 14.06 1.00 0.62
N GLN A 212 14.25 1.74 -0.47
CA GLN A 212 13.38 1.68 -1.65
C GLN A 212 13.37 0.28 -2.28
N LYS A 213 14.52 -0.42 -2.34
CA LYS A 213 14.57 -1.81 -2.85
C LYS A 213 13.76 -2.76 -1.96
N VAL A 214 13.82 -2.61 -0.64
CA VAL A 214 13.03 -3.42 0.30
C VAL A 214 11.54 -3.12 0.16
N GLU A 215 11.18 -1.84 0.06
CA GLU A 215 9.83 -1.37 -0.21
C GLU A 215 9.26 -1.95 -1.52
N ASN A 216 10.03 -1.93 -2.60
CA ASN A 216 9.59 -2.47 -3.90
C ASN A 216 9.28 -3.97 -3.79
N ARG A 217 10.11 -4.75 -3.10
CA ARG A 217 9.81 -6.17 -2.85
C ARG A 217 8.57 -6.38 -2.01
N ALA A 218 8.32 -5.50 -1.03
CA ALA A 218 7.12 -5.58 -0.20
C ALA A 218 5.85 -5.30 -1.01
N VAL A 219 5.87 -4.30 -1.91
CA VAL A 219 4.70 -4.02 -2.77
C VAL A 219 4.52 -5.09 -3.85
N ASP A 220 5.59 -5.67 -4.39
CA ASP A 220 5.50 -6.79 -5.34
C ASP A 220 4.82 -8.00 -4.68
N ALA A 221 5.24 -8.37 -3.47
CA ALA A 221 4.63 -9.46 -2.70
C ALA A 221 3.15 -9.18 -2.38
N LEU A 222 2.82 -7.94 -1.99
CA LEU A 222 1.43 -7.53 -1.74
C LEU A 222 0.56 -7.65 -3.01
N GLN A 223 1.09 -7.27 -4.17
CA GLN A 223 0.38 -7.40 -5.44
C GLN A 223 0.17 -8.86 -5.84
N GLU A 224 1.18 -9.70 -5.69
CA GLU A 224 1.06 -11.15 -5.93
C GLU A 224 0.01 -11.77 -5.02
N HIS A 225 0.01 -11.44 -3.74
CA HIS A 225 -0.96 -11.96 -2.78
C HIS A 225 -2.38 -11.48 -3.09
N ALA A 226 -2.56 -10.20 -3.43
CA ALA A 226 -3.85 -9.66 -3.87
C ALA A 226 -4.37 -10.37 -5.13
N ALA A 227 -3.49 -10.65 -6.11
CA ALA A 227 -3.84 -11.36 -7.32
C ALA A 227 -4.23 -12.82 -7.05
N LEU A 228 -3.52 -13.51 -6.15
CA LEU A 228 -3.87 -14.87 -5.71
C LEU A 228 -5.22 -14.91 -5.01
N LEU A 229 -5.50 -13.95 -4.12
CA LEU A 229 -6.79 -13.88 -3.43
C LEU A 229 -7.95 -13.63 -4.41
N ALA A 230 -7.75 -12.72 -5.37
CA ALA A 230 -8.72 -12.45 -6.43
C ALA A 230 -8.95 -13.68 -7.34
N HIS A 231 -7.88 -14.43 -7.64
CA HIS A 231 -7.97 -15.67 -8.42
C HIS A 231 -8.79 -16.73 -7.67
N ASN A 232 -8.46 -16.99 -6.41
CA ASN A 232 -9.16 -17.98 -5.58
C ASN A 232 -10.64 -17.64 -5.43
N ALA A 233 -10.97 -16.37 -5.14
CA ALA A 233 -12.37 -15.93 -5.06
C ALA A 233 -13.14 -16.15 -6.37
N ARG A 234 -12.49 -15.99 -7.53
CA ARG A 234 -13.09 -16.26 -8.83
C ARG A 234 -13.33 -17.74 -9.05
N VAL A 235 -12.38 -18.60 -8.68
CA VAL A 235 -12.51 -20.06 -8.77
C VAL A 235 -13.62 -20.57 -7.85
N ASP A 236 -13.70 -20.05 -6.62
CA ASP A 236 -14.72 -20.44 -5.65
C ASP A 236 -16.12 -20.06 -6.13
N TRP A 237 -16.31 -18.82 -6.61
CA TRP A 237 -17.59 -18.38 -7.15
C TRP A 237 -18.01 -19.17 -8.39
N GLN A 238 -17.07 -19.46 -9.31
CA GLN A 238 -17.34 -20.30 -10.48
C GLN A 238 -17.73 -21.73 -10.07
N SER A 239 -17.03 -22.31 -9.11
CA SER A 239 -17.33 -23.64 -8.57
C SER A 239 -18.72 -23.67 -7.93
N PHE A 240 -19.05 -22.66 -7.12
CA PHE A 240 -20.37 -22.53 -6.50
C PHE A 240 -21.49 -22.41 -7.53
N LEU A 241 -21.29 -21.62 -8.59
CA LEU A 241 -22.24 -21.48 -9.69
C LEU A 241 -22.48 -22.82 -10.40
N VAL A 242 -21.42 -23.55 -10.74
CA VAL A 242 -21.51 -24.86 -11.42
C VAL A 242 -22.24 -25.88 -10.53
N ILE A 243 -21.87 -25.99 -9.26
CA ILE A 243 -22.52 -26.91 -8.31
C ILE A 243 -24.00 -26.56 -8.15
N SER A 244 -24.33 -25.28 -8.03
CA SER A 244 -25.72 -24.81 -7.92
C SER A 244 -26.53 -25.13 -9.17
N LEU A 245 -25.95 -24.98 -10.36
CA LEU A 245 -26.59 -25.33 -11.63
C LEU A 245 -26.84 -26.85 -11.73
N VAL A 246 -25.86 -27.67 -11.35
CA VAL A 246 -26.00 -29.14 -11.32
C VAL A 246 -27.09 -29.56 -10.33
N ALA A 247 -27.10 -28.99 -9.12
CA ALA A 247 -28.14 -29.27 -8.12
C ALA A 247 -29.54 -28.88 -8.63
N LEU A 248 -29.66 -27.72 -9.30
CA LEU A 248 -30.91 -27.29 -9.92
C LEU A 248 -31.38 -28.26 -11.01
N LEU A 249 -30.47 -28.73 -11.87
CA LEU A 249 -30.80 -29.71 -12.91
C LEU A 249 -31.28 -31.04 -12.32
N ILE A 250 -30.64 -31.52 -11.25
CA ILE A 250 -31.06 -32.73 -10.53
C ILE A 250 -32.45 -32.54 -9.91
N ALA A 251 -32.70 -31.39 -9.27
CA ALA A 251 -34.00 -31.09 -8.69
C ALA A 251 -35.12 -31.04 -9.75
N ILE A 252 -34.86 -30.42 -10.90
CA ILE A 252 -35.80 -30.40 -12.04
C ILE A 252 -36.04 -31.82 -12.57
N ALA A 253 -34.98 -32.61 -12.75
CA ALA A 253 -35.11 -34.00 -13.22
C ALA A 253 -35.96 -34.84 -12.26
N PHE A 254 -35.75 -34.69 -10.94
CA PHE A 254 -36.54 -35.36 -9.92
C PHE A 254 -38.00 -34.90 -9.93
N ALA A 255 -38.26 -33.60 -10.04
CA ALA A 255 -39.62 -33.06 -10.15
C ALA A 255 -40.36 -33.61 -11.39
N VAL A 256 -39.68 -33.68 -12.55
CA VAL A 256 -40.23 -34.26 -13.78
C VAL A 256 -40.48 -35.76 -13.62
N MET A 257 -39.58 -36.49 -12.96
CA MET A 257 -39.74 -37.93 -12.69
C MET A 257 -40.97 -38.19 -11.82
N VAL A 258 -41.13 -37.45 -10.72
CA VAL A 258 -42.29 -37.55 -9.82
C VAL A 258 -43.58 -37.18 -10.56
N ALA A 259 -43.60 -36.08 -11.32
CA ALA A 259 -44.76 -35.67 -12.09
C ALA A 259 -45.19 -36.73 -13.11
N ARG A 260 -44.24 -37.33 -13.83
CA ARG A 260 -44.51 -38.42 -14.77
C ARG A 260 -45.04 -39.67 -14.08
N SER A 261 -44.48 -40.03 -12.93
CA SER A 261 -44.94 -41.19 -12.14
C SER A 261 -46.38 -41.02 -11.66
N ILE A 262 -46.73 -39.86 -11.10
CA ILE A 262 -48.09 -39.53 -10.67
C ILE A 262 -49.06 -39.57 -11.85
N GLN A 263 -48.70 -38.97 -12.99
CA GLN A 263 -49.57 -38.92 -14.16
C GLN A 263 -49.79 -40.29 -14.79
N GLN A 264 -48.77 -41.16 -14.79
CA GLN A 264 -48.92 -42.56 -15.22
C GLN A 264 -49.85 -43.34 -14.28
N GLN A 265 -49.70 -43.18 -12.96
CA GLN A 265 -50.58 -43.84 -11.99
C GLN A 265 -52.03 -43.39 -12.16
N LEU A 266 -52.30 -42.08 -12.20
CA LEU A 266 -53.64 -41.53 -12.38
C LEU A 266 -54.30 -42.00 -13.69
N ASN A 267 -53.58 -41.96 -14.81
CA ASN A 267 -54.11 -42.43 -16.09
C ASN A 267 -54.40 -43.94 -16.09
N GLY A 268 -53.56 -44.73 -15.43
CA GLY A 268 -53.78 -46.17 -15.24
C GLY A 268 -55.06 -46.42 -14.44
N THR A 269 -55.21 -45.79 -13.28
CA THR A 269 -56.40 -45.91 -12.43
C THR A 269 -57.67 -45.46 -13.17
N LEU A 270 -57.64 -44.32 -13.86
CA LEU A 270 -58.78 -43.82 -14.64
C LEU A 270 -59.16 -44.78 -15.77
N LYS A 271 -58.18 -45.38 -16.46
CA LYS A 271 -58.42 -46.38 -17.50
C LYS A 271 -59.05 -47.64 -16.91
N THR A 272 -58.56 -48.14 -15.78
CA THR A 272 -59.15 -49.30 -15.10
C THR A 272 -60.58 -49.03 -14.64
N ILE A 273 -60.87 -47.84 -14.10
CA ILE A 273 -62.24 -47.43 -13.73
C ILE A 273 -63.15 -47.38 -14.95
N ALA A 274 -62.69 -46.81 -16.07
CA ALA A 274 -63.45 -46.76 -17.31
C ALA A 274 -63.73 -48.15 -17.91
N GLU A 275 -62.74 -49.06 -17.85
CA GLU A 275 -62.88 -50.45 -18.30
C GLU A 275 -63.74 -51.33 -17.36
N MET A 276 -63.97 -50.89 -16.12
CA MET A 276 -64.88 -51.58 -15.20
C MET A 276 -66.35 -51.36 -15.55
N ASP A 277 -66.72 -50.39 -16.38
CA ASP A 277 -68.09 -50.16 -16.91
C ASP A 277 -69.22 -50.27 -15.86
N GLY A 278 -68.97 -49.78 -14.64
CA GLY A 278 -69.92 -49.84 -13.52
C GLY A 278 -69.97 -51.16 -12.73
N ASP A 279 -69.11 -52.13 -13.03
CA ASP A 279 -68.95 -53.37 -12.27
C ASP A 279 -68.19 -53.12 -10.96
N LEU A 280 -68.96 -52.96 -9.88
CA LEU A 280 -68.47 -52.69 -8.52
C LEU A 280 -67.83 -53.91 -7.84
N THR A 281 -67.78 -55.08 -8.50
CA THR A 281 -67.16 -56.29 -7.92
C THR A 281 -65.67 -56.41 -8.20
N ARG A 282 -65.14 -55.66 -9.18
CA ARG A 282 -63.71 -55.57 -9.46
C ARG A 282 -63.02 -54.59 -8.51
N ARG A 283 -61.87 -54.99 -7.96
CA ARG A 283 -61.07 -54.14 -7.07
C ARG A 283 -59.97 -53.44 -7.86
N LEU A 284 -59.75 -52.16 -7.52
CA LEU A 284 -58.58 -51.43 -8.00
C LEU A 284 -57.34 -52.01 -7.34
N ASP A 285 -56.36 -52.34 -8.18
CA ASP A 285 -55.02 -52.67 -7.70
C ASP A 285 -54.33 -51.34 -7.39
N VAL A 286 -54.24 -51.02 -6.10
CA VAL A 286 -53.53 -49.84 -5.61
C VAL A 286 -52.17 -50.34 -5.11
N PRO A 287 -51.05 -49.93 -5.72
CA PRO A 287 -49.72 -50.26 -5.22
C PRO A 287 -49.41 -49.57 -3.89
#